data_AF-A0A0D2DF08-F1
#
_entry.id   AF-A0A0D2DF08-F1
#
_cell.length_a   1.000
_cell.length_b   1.000
_cell.length_c   1.000
_cell.angle_alpha   90.00
_cell.angle_beta   90.00
_cell.angle_gamma   90.00
#
_symmetry.space_group_name_H-M   'P 1'
#
loop_
_entity.id
_entity.type
_entity.pdbx_description
1 polymer ?
#
loop_
_entity_poly.entity_id
_entity_poly.type
_entity_poly.pdbx_seq_one_letter_code
_entity_poly.pdbx_strand_id
1 'polypeptide(L)'
;MDRTEILNALAHESRHERPQSVELRQQAHSIISSIPHDEGQGHPDHLPAALLDLLTQIIKPLFTKTKHPHLTSTGRKSLVPGPPPSIAAARFLSPLDDDEQEESQKPWKRTPFTVPLLKYVLQSYLSLPQPVQKSTIESHFHLLVPPILNMIDDASPQYKSEGCLLLHLLCTTLVSAQSDMLRRTGLTDVFVDALKTNFLLLPTLTPEEDSLLVLRELYPAYLALVDARFLKLQVAMAEGVDISTGKKTDAGATWAMGEDFVAREALLTKLYRHGILASLSHLSSSTDAFSNTICAPITIFLLKQIPPVFRRLGIHAVKHLQKLLPMTRMALMDPFVLAAPEMALALLGVLEVVVEVCAPRVKDKWWGEILRGCVACWCNCLDEREGASEKTAKATHEVMKSAKGVVKMLQGVLGREEWEGVKGKLLEEEKDLNGLFED
;
A
#
# COMPACT_ATOMS: atom_id res chain seq x y z
N MET A 1 14.99 -10.12 -7.56
CA MET A 1 16.19 -10.69 -6.95
C MET A 1 16.17 -12.18 -7.11
N ASP A 2 16.55 -12.55 -8.32
CA ASP A 2 16.99 -13.89 -8.61
C ASP A 2 18.38 -14.15 -8.00
N ARG A 3 18.83 -15.39 -8.14
CA ARG A 3 20.14 -15.85 -7.64
C ARG A 3 21.30 -15.09 -8.28
N THR A 4 21.21 -14.79 -9.57
CA THR A 4 22.27 -14.10 -10.31
C THR A 4 22.43 -12.65 -9.84
N GLU A 5 21.32 -11.95 -9.62
CA GLU A 5 21.28 -10.58 -9.09
C GLU A 5 21.89 -10.51 -7.69
N ILE A 6 21.58 -11.44 -6.78
CA ILE A 6 22.17 -11.44 -5.43
C ILE A 6 23.66 -11.78 -5.46
N LEU A 7 24.10 -12.74 -6.27
CA LEU A 7 25.52 -13.07 -6.40
C LEU A 7 26.31 -11.88 -6.95
N ASN A 8 25.76 -11.17 -7.94
CA ASN A 8 26.34 -9.93 -8.45
C ASN A 8 26.38 -8.85 -7.36
N ALA A 9 25.31 -8.66 -6.59
CA ALA A 9 25.28 -7.70 -5.49
C ALA A 9 26.32 -8.02 -4.39
N LEU A 10 26.58 -9.30 -4.13
CA LEU A 10 27.58 -9.76 -3.15
C LEU A 10 29.02 -9.73 -3.69
N ALA A 11 29.21 -9.74 -5.02
CA ALA A 11 30.53 -9.69 -5.65
C ALA A 11 31.19 -8.31 -5.59
N HIS A 12 30.41 -7.22 -5.51
CA HIS A 12 30.93 -5.86 -5.50
C HIS A 12 31.31 -5.41 -4.08
N GLU A 13 32.59 -5.09 -3.87
CA GLU A 13 33.07 -4.54 -2.60
C GLU A 13 32.81 -3.03 -2.54
N SER A 14 32.18 -2.56 -1.46
CA SER A 14 32.03 -1.12 -1.22
C SER A 14 33.31 -0.58 -0.57
N ARG A 15 33.81 0.57 -1.05
CA ARG A 15 35.03 1.22 -0.53
C ARG A 15 34.96 1.60 0.96
N HIS A 16 33.77 1.58 1.56
CA HIS A 16 33.52 1.95 2.96
C HIS A 16 33.06 0.77 3.83
N GLU A 17 33.18 -0.47 3.34
CA GLU A 17 32.73 -1.67 4.06
C GLU A 17 33.68 -2.04 5.22
N ARG A 18 33.14 -2.35 6.40
CA ARG A 18 33.95 -2.80 7.56
C ARG A 18 34.45 -4.24 7.33
N PRO A 19 35.60 -4.64 7.92
CA PRO A 19 36.11 -6.01 7.77
C PRO A 19 35.11 -7.11 8.15
N GLN A 20 34.35 -6.90 9.22
CA GLN A 20 33.28 -7.82 9.64
C GLN A 20 32.16 -7.94 8.59
N SER A 21 31.81 -6.85 7.89
CA SER A 21 30.81 -6.88 6.82
C SER A 21 31.35 -7.62 5.59
N VAL A 22 32.64 -7.50 5.29
CA VAL A 22 33.31 -8.27 4.21
C VAL A 22 33.27 -9.77 4.48
N GLU A 23 33.57 -10.21 5.70
CA GLU A 23 33.49 -11.62 6.11
C GLU A 23 32.06 -12.16 5.93
N LEU A 24 31.07 -11.41 6.42
CA LEU A 24 29.66 -11.77 6.27
C LEU A 24 29.22 -11.82 4.78
N ARG A 25 29.73 -10.91 3.94
CA ARG A 25 29.46 -10.91 2.50
C ARG A 25 30.01 -12.16 1.82
N GLN A 26 31.26 -12.52 2.10
CA GLN A 26 31.90 -13.73 1.56
C GLN A 26 31.18 -15.00 2.02
N GLN A 27 30.77 -15.05 3.28
CA GLN A 27 29.99 -16.16 3.82
C GLN A 27 28.61 -16.26 3.14
N ALA A 28 27.89 -15.14 2.96
CA ALA A 28 26.63 -15.13 2.23
C ALA A 28 26.79 -15.58 0.77
N HIS A 29 27.85 -15.12 0.09
CA HIS A 29 28.17 -15.54 -1.28
C HIS A 29 28.43 -17.06 -1.34
N SER A 30 29.19 -17.61 -0.39
CA SER A 30 29.48 -19.04 -0.30
C SER A 30 28.21 -19.87 -0.11
N ILE A 31 27.32 -19.47 0.81
CA ILE A 31 26.04 -20.15 1.08
C ILE A 31 25.16 -20.15 -0.17
N ILE A 32 25.03 -19.02 -0.88
CA ILE A 32 24.16 -18.94 -2.07
C ILE A 32 24.78 -19.70 -3.25
N SER A 33 26.10 -19.72 -3.36
CA SER A 33 26.81 -20.46 -4.41
C SER A 33 26.70 -21.97 -4.25
N SER A 34 26.58 -22.47 -3.02
CA SER A 34 26.44 -23.91 -2.75
C SER A 34 25.04 -24.48 -2.99
N ILE A 35 24.03 -23.63 -3.21
CA ILE A 35 22.66 -24.08 -3.54
C ILE A 35 22.66 -24.78 -4.92
N PRO A 36 22.13 -26.01 -5.05
CA PRO A 36 22.09 -26.73 -6.32
C PRO A 36 21.39 -25.94 -7.43
N HIS A 37 21.86 -26.09 -8.68
CA HIS A 37 21.43 -25.28 -9.83
C HIS A 37 20.19 -25.84 -10.57
N ASP A 38 19.82 -27.09 -10.29
CA ASP A 38 18.86 -27.86 -11.08
C ASP A 38 17.55 -28.08 -10.31
N GLU A 39 16.40 -27.95 -11.00
CA GLU A 39 15.05 -28.34 -10.53
C GLU A 39 14.89 -29.87 -10.37
N GLY A 40 15.99 -30.58 -10.14
CA GLY A 40 16.02 -32.00 -9.80
C GLY A 40 15.60 -32.26 -8.34
N GLN A 41 15.50 -33.54 -8.00
CA GLN A 41 14.92 -34.12 -6.77
C GLN A 41 15.59 -33.73 -5.43
N GLY A 42 16.32 -32.61 -5.32
CA GLY A 42 16.94 -32.12 -4.07
C GLY A 42 16.92 -30.60 -3.84
N HIS A 43 16.51 -29.79 -4.81
CA HIS A 43 16.39 -28.34 -4.64
C HIS A 43 15.45 -27.88 -3.50
N PRO A 44 14.25 -28.47 -3.31
CA PRO A 44 13.34 -28.02 -2.24
C PRO A 44 13.79 -28.43 -0.84
N ASP A 45 14.72 -29.38 -0.69
CA ASP A 45 15.16 -29.88 0.62
C ASP A 45 16.34 -29.08 1.19
N HIS A 46 17.25 -28.59 0.34
CA HIS A 46 18.42 -27.83 0.77
C HIS A 46 18.17 -26.33 0.89
N LEU A 47 17.26 -25.78 0.09
CA LEU A 47 16.96 -24.35 0.10
C LEU A 47 16.47 -23.84 1.47
N PRO A 48 15.52 -24.50 2.17
CA PRO A 48 15.11 -24.09 3.51
C PRO A 48 16.28 -23.94 4.50
N ALA A 49 17.21 -24.90 4.53
CA ALA A 49 18.38 -24.86 5.41
C ALA A 49 19.32 -23.70 5.05
N ALA A 50 19.60 -23.50 3.76
CA ALA A 50 20.43 -22.39 3.30
C ALA A 50 19.81 -21.02 3.65
N LEU A 51 18.49 -20.87 3.51
CA LEU A 51 17.78 -19.65 3.91
C LEU A 51 17.85 -19.42 5.42
N LEU A 52 17.76 -20.47 6.23
CA LEU A 52 17.94 -20.38 7.68
C LEU A 52 19.37 -19.94 8.03
N ASP A 53 20.38 -20.48 7.36
CA ASP A 53 21.78 -20.12 7.57
C ASP A 53 22.04 -18.66 7.22
N LEU A 54 21.49 -18.16 6.09
CA LEU A 54 21.58 -16.74 5.74
C LEU A 54 20.93 -15.86 6.82
N LEU A 55 19.77 -16.24 7.34
CA LEU A 55 19.09 -15.46 8.36
C LEU A 55 19.81 -15.48 9.72
N THR A 56 20.35 -16.63 10.11
CA THR A 56 20.94 -16.84 11.45
C THR A 56 22.41 -16.42 11.52
N GLN A 57 23.19 -16.73 10.48
CA GLN A 57 24.63 -16.47 10.44
C GLN A 57 24.95 -15.08 9.89
N ILE A 58 24.09 -14.50 9.04
CA ILE A 58 24.35 -13.20 8.39
C ILE A 58 23.42 -12.10 8.91
N ILE A 59 22.10 -12.24 8.73
CA ILE A 59 21.16 -11.17 9.05
C ILE A 59 21.06 -10.91 10.56
N LYS A 60 20.87 -11.97 11.37
CA LYS A 60 20.67 -11.82 12.82
C LYS A 60 21.82 -11.08 13.52
N PRO A 61 23.11 -11.35 13.25
CA PRO A 61 24.22 -10.57 13.79
C PRO A 61 24.15 -9.07 13.49
N LEU A 62 23.72 -8.69 12.28
CA LEU A 62 23.60 -7.29 11.87
C LEU A 62 22.57 -6.50 12.67
N PHE A 63 21.56 -7.18 13.24
CA PHE A 63 20.48 -6.56 14.04
C PHE A 63 20.58 -6.83 15.54
N THR A 64 21.59 -7.57 16.01
CA THR A 64 21.69 -7.96 17.44
C THR A 64 21.85 -6.74 18.36
N LYS A 65 22.49 -5.66 17.87
CA LYS A 65 22.65 -4.39 18.60
C LYS A 65 21.44 -3.45 18.45
N THR A 66 20.56 -3.69 17.49
CA THR A 66 19.40 -2.84 17.19
C THR A 66 18.10 -3.53 17.65
N LYS A 67 17.80 -3.43 18.96
CA LYS A 67 16.58 -4.02 19.55
C LYS A 67 15.36 -3.16 19.29
N HIS A 68 14.26 -3.77 18.86
CA HIS A 68 13.01 -3.07 18.58
C HIS A 68 12.14 -2.92 19.85
N PRO A 69 11.67 -1.71 20.22
CA PRO A 69 10.97 -1.44 21.49
C PRO A 69 9.66 -2.23 21.70
N HIS A 70 8.96 -2.54 20.62
CA HIS A 70 7.67 -3.24 20.64
C HIS A 70 7.79 -4.77 20.47
N LEU A 71 9.01 -5.30 20.37
CA LEU A 71 9.26 -6.74 20.24
C LEU A 71 9.92 -7.31 21.50
N THR A 72 9.52 -8.52 21.86
CA THR A 72 10.26 -9.35 22.81
C THR A 72 11.58 -9.83 22.18
N SER A 73 12.51 -10.34 22.99
CA SER A 73 13.75 -10.98 22.50
C SER A 73 13.51 -12.16 21.55
N THR A 74 12.29 -12.71 21.51
CA THR A 74 11.85 -13.79 20.61
C THR A 74 11.10 -13.30 19.37
N GLY A 75 11.02 -11.99 19.14
CA GLY A 75 10.34 -11.39 17.98
C GLY A 75 8.82 -11.35 18.07
N ARG A 76 8.20 -11.71 19.20
CA ARG A 76 6.75 -11.56 19.46
C ARG A 76 6.40 -10.16 19.96
N LYS A 77 5.14 -9.73 19.78
CA LYS A 77 4.62 -8.46 20.36
C LYS A 77 4.91 -8.38 21.86
N SER A 78 5.53 -7.29 22.30
CA SER A 78 5.75 -7.05 23.72
C SER A 78 4.47 -6.55 24.40
N LEU A 79 4.10 -7.15 25.54
CA LEU A 79 2.98 -6.71 26.38
C LEU A 79 3.35 -5.51 27.27
N VAL A 80 4.65 -5.27 27.45
CA VAL A 80 5.20 -4.09 28.13
C VAL A 80 6.16 -3.44 27.12
N PRO A 81 5.69 -2.43 26.37
CA PRO A 81 6.56 -1.70 25.45
C PRO A 81 7.74 -1.12 26.23
N GLY A 82 8.95 -1.23 25.68
CA GLY A 82 10.07 -0.44 26.18
C GLY A 82 9.76 1.06 26.06
N PRO A 83 10.49 1.94 26.77
CA PRO A 83 10.32 3.37 26.59
C PRO A 83 10.45 3.70 25.10
N PRO A 84 9.52 4.49 24.52
CA PRO A 84 9.60 4.84 23.12
C PRO A 84 10.96 5.52 22.86
N PRO A 85 11.65 5.21 21.75
CA PRO A 85 12.79 6.01 21.34
C PRO A 85 12.26 7.44 21.20
N SER A 86 12.75 8.34 22.06
CA SER A 86 12.22 9.69 22.13
C SER A 86 12.39 10.34 20.76
N ILE A 87 11.27 10.78 20.15
CA ILE A 87 11.28 11.54 18.90
C ILE A 87 12.18 12.79 19.07
N ALA A 88 12.28 13.34 20.29
CA ALA A 88 13.18 14.44 20.61
C ALA A 88 14.67 14.04 20.64
N ALA A 89 14.99 12.80 21.04
CA ALA A 89 16.37 12.30 21.01
C ALA A 89 16.86 12.03 19.58
N ALA A 90 15.99 11.52 18.69
CA ALA A 90 16.37 11.21 17.31
C ALA A 90 16.35 12.43 16.35
N ARG A 91 15.62 13.51 16.67
CA ARG A 91 15.46 14.67 15.76
C ARG A 91 16.00 16.01 16.26
N PHE A 92 16.21 16.22 17.56
CA PHE A 92 16.44 17.58 18.08
C PHE A 92 17.53 17.75 19.15
N LEU A 93 18.05 16.66 19.72
CA LEU A 93 19.01 16.73 20.84
C LEU A 93 20.33 15.98 20.61
N SER A 94 20.52 15.31 19.47
CA SER A 94 21.84 14.78 19.13
C SER A 94 22.75 15.92 18.64
N PRO A 95 23.88 16.19 19.31
CA PRO A 95 24.89 17.11 18.81
C PRO A 95 25.34 16.68 17.41
N LEU A 96 25.74 17.64 16.58
CA LEU A 96 26.18 17.45 15.19
C LEU A 96 27.40 16.51 14.98
N ASP A 97 27.93 15.90 16.06
CA ASP A 97 29.07 14.96 16.07
C ASP A 97 28.64 13.47 16.25
N ASP A 98 27.35 13.14 16.18
CA ASP A 98 26.80 11.80 16.50
C ASP A 98 26.76 10.78 15.34
N ASP A 99 27.15 11.15 14.11
CA ASP A 99 27.12 10.23 12.96
C ASP A 99 27.92 8.93 13.25
N GLU A 100 29.08 9.03 13.90
CA GLU A 100 29.91 7.86 14.23
C GLU A 100 29.28 6.94 15.31
N GLN A 101 28.44 7.50 16.20
CA GLN A 101 27.77 6.75 17.27
C GLN A 101 26.50 6.04 16.75
N GLU A 102 25.66 6.71 15.95
CA GLU A 102 24.51 6.05 15.32
C GLU A 102 24.97 4.96 14.31
N GLU A 103 26.06 5.22 13.58
CA GLU A 103 26.73 4.25 12.69
C GLU A 103 27.35 3.04 13.42
N SER A 104 27.66 3.18 14.71
CA SER A 104 28.13 2.08 15.55
C SER A 104 26.98 1.23 16.12
N GLN A 105 25.78 1.82 16.24
CA GLN A 105 24.59 1.17 16.77
C GLN A 105 23.78 0.38 15.71
N LYS A 106 23.89 0.74 14.43
CA LYS A 106 23.13 0.12 13.31
C LYS A 106 24.06 -0.49 12.24
N PRO A 107 24.70 -1.65 12.49
CA PRO A 107 25.67 -2.25 11.57
C PRO A 107 25.11 -2.52 10.18
N TRP A 108 23.83 -2.88 10.10
CA TRP A 108 23.12 -3.17 8.84
C TRP A 108 23.10 -2.00 7.84
N LYS A 109 23.25 -0.75 8.28
CA LYS A 109 23.30 0.43 7.38
C LYS A 109 24.59 0.53 6.56
N ARG A 110 25.69 -0.04 7.05
CA ARG A 110 27.00 -0.06 6.35
C ARG A 110 27.22 -1.31 5.52
N THR A 111 26.19 -2.15 5.45
CA THR A 111 26.24 -3.45 4.81
C THR A 111 25.27 -3.41 3.62
N PRO A 112 25.72 -2.97 2.43
CA PRO A 112 24.85 -2.65 1.29
C PRO A 112 24.04 -3.85 0.80
N PHE A 113 24.52 -5.07 1.05
CA PHE A 113 23.84 -6.30 0.70
C PHE A 113 22.71 -6.71 1.66
N THR A 114 22.48 -6.01 2.78
CA THR A 114 21.47 -6.42 3.78
C THR A 114 20.05 -6.46 3.18
N VAL A 115 19.63 -5.36 2.55
CA VAL A 115 18.32 -5.25 1.90
C VAL A 115 18.21 -6.22 0.71
N PRO A 116 19.18 -6.25 -0.22
CA PRO A 116 19.23 -7.25 -1.28
C PRO A 116 19.08 -8.69 -0.77
N LEU A 117 19.80 -9.06 0.30
CA LEU A 117 19.78 -10.40 0.86
C LEU A 117 18.42 -10.75 1.48
N LEU A 118 17.80 -9.83 2.21
CA LEU A 118 16.43 -10.01 2.74
C LEU A 118 15.41 -10.17 1.61
N LYS A 119 15.54 -9.38 0.54
CA LYS A 119 14.69 -9.49 -0.65
C LYS A 119 14.83 -10.85 -1.33
N TYR A 120 16.07 -11.32 -1.52
CA TYR A 120 16.35 -12.67 -2.06
C TYR A 120 15.74 -13.77 -1.20
N VAL A 121 15.90 -13.71 0.13
CA VAL A 121 15.33 -14.70 1.05
C VAL A 121 13.80 -14.74 0.93
N LEU A 122 13.13 -13.58 0.94
CA LEU A 122 11.68 -13.51 0.82
C LEU A 122 11.16 -14.03 -0.53
N GLN A 123 11.87 -13.74 -1.62
CA GLN A 123 11.53 -14.22 -2.96
C GLN A 123 11.80 -15.71 -3.12
N SER A 124 12.83 -16.25 -2.46
CA SER A 124 13.16 -17.68 -2.48
C SER A 124 12.12 -18.54 -1.76
N TYR A 125 11.35 -18.01 -0.82
CA TYR A 125 10.19 -18.74 -0.28
C TYR A 125 9.08 -18.93 -1.31
N LEU A 126 8.93 -18.01 -2.28
CA LEU A 126 7.89 -18.12 -3.31
C LEU A 126 8.15 -19.26 -4.31
N SER A 127 9.41 -19.69 -4.45
CA SER A 127 9.76 -20.84 -5.31
C SER A 127 9.61 -22.20 -4.62
N LEU A 128 9.35 -22.24 -3.31
CA LEU A 128 9.15 -23.49 -2.59
C LEU A 128 7.74 -24.05 -2.85
N PRO A 129 7.59 -25.36 -3.07
CA PRO A 129 6.28 -25.99 -3.17
C PRO A 129 5.59 -26.09 -1.80
N GLN A 130 4.26 -26.17 -1.82
CA GLN A 130 3.46 -26.52 -0.64
C GLN A 130 3.58 -28.03 -0.34
N PRO A 131 3.67 -28.47 0.93
CA PRO A 131 3.49 -27.71 2.18
C PRO A 131 4.79 -27.12 2.77
N VAL A 132 5.95 -27.39 2.15
CA VAL A 132 7.28 -27.01 2.66
C VAL A 132 7.42 -25.49 2.77
N GLN A 133 6.85 -24.75 1.80
CA GLN A 133 6.79 -23.29 1.83
C GLN A 133 6.24 -22.77 3.17
N LYS A 134 5.07 -23.25 3.58
CA LYS A 134 4.40 -22.82 4.81
C LYS A 134 5.21 -23.15 6.06
N SER A 135 5.71 -24.39 6.20
CA SER A 135 6.50 -24.77 7.37
C SER A 135 7.78 -23.95 7.49
N THR A 136 8.42 -23.65 6.36
CA THR A 136 9.70 -22.92 6.31
C THR A 136 9.53 -21.44 6.64
N ILE A 137 8.58 -20.74 6.01
CA ILE A 137 8.37 -19.32 6.34
C ILE A 137 7.95 -19.16 7.80
N GLU A 138 7.13 -20.07 8.32
CA GLU A 138 6.66 -20.01 9.71
C GLU A 138 7.78 -20.22 10.72
N SER A 139 8.74 -21.12 10.44
CA SER A 139 9.90 -21.32 11.31
C SER A 139 10.86 -20.13 11.27
N HIS A 140 11.05 -19.51 10.09
CA HIS A 140 11.97 -18.39 9.90
C HIS A 140 11.38 -17.02 10.27
N PHE A 141 10.05 -16.94 10.44
CA PHE A 141 9.29 -15.69 10.61
C PHE A 141 9.88 -14.74 11.67
N HIS A 142 10.27 -15.28 12.82
CA HIS A 142 10.81 -14.50 13.93
C HIS A 142 12.16 -13.80 13.64
N LEU A 143 12.90 -14.26 12.63
CA LEU A 143 14.16 -13.65 12.18
C LEU A 143 13.94 -12.54 11.15
N LEU A 144 12.79 -12.56 10.45
CA LEU A 144 12.44 -11.59 9.40
C LEU A 144 11.78 -10.32 9.99
N VAL A 145 10.97 -10.50 11.05
CA VAL A 145 10.19 -9.40 11.64
C VAL A 145 11.06 -8.26 12.19
N PRO A 146 12.12 -8.50 13.00
CA PRO A 146 12.90 -7.40 13.56
C PRO A 146 13.65 -6.56 12.51
N PRO A 147 14.32 -7.13 11.50
CA PRO A 147 14.93 -6.35 10.43
C PRO A 147 13.94 -5.44 9.70
N ILE A 148 12.77 -5.98 9.33
CA ILE A 148 11.74 -5.23 8.60
C ILE A 148 11.21 -4.07 9.43
N LEU A 149 10.87 -4.30 10.70
CA LEU A 149 10.38 -3.25 11.59
C LEU A 149 11.42 -2.16 11.86
N ASN A 150 12.68 -2.54 12.12
CA ASN A 150 13.77 -1.57 12.31
C ASN A 150 14.00 -0.69 11.08
N MET A 151 13.79 -1.22 9.86
CA MET A 151 13.89 -0.44 8.63
C MET A 151 12.71 0.53 8.46
N ILE A 152 11.48 0.09 8.75
CA ILE A 152 10.28 0.95 8.70
C ILE A 152 10.38 2.12 9.71
N ASP A 153 10.94 1.87 10.87
CA ASP A 153 11.09 2.86 11.93
C ASP A 153 12.38 3.69 11.81
N ASP A 154 13.22 3.44 10.80
CA ASP A 154 14.47 4.20 10.61
C ASP A 154 14.22 5.67 10.23
N ALA A 155 15.19 6.54 10.42
CA ALA A 155 15.10 7.94 10.04
C ALA A 155 15.21 8.17 8.52
N SER A 156 15.95 7.32 7.80
CA SER A 156 16.19 7.49 6.36
C SER A 156 14.98 7.09 5.52
N PRO A 157 14.52 7.95 4.58
CA PRO A 157 13.46 7.62 3.64
C PRO A 157 13.74 6.35 2.82
N GLN A 158 14.99 6.11 2.43
CA GLN A 158 15.38 4.91 1.68
C GLN A 158 15.09 3.64 2.49
N TYR A 159 15.55 3.57 3.75
CA TYR A 159 15.32 2.38 4.57
C TYR A 159 13.85 2.21 4.96
N LYS A 160 13.09 3.30 5.14
CA LYS A 160 11.64 3.24 5.32
C LYS A 160 10.94 2.59 4.13
N SER A 161 11.29 3.03 2.92
CA SER A 161 10.76 2.50 1.67
C SER A 161 11.10 1.01 1.50
N GLU A 162 12.37 0.64 1.68
CA GLU A 162 12.82 -0.75 1.60
C GLU A 162 12.17 -1.64 2.68
N GLY A 163 12.00 -1.13 3.90
CA GLY A 163 11.28 -1.81 4.97
C GLY A 163 9.81 -2.08 4.60
N CYS A 164 9.12 -1.10 3.99
CA CYS A 164 7.76 -1.28 3.48
C CYS A 164 7.72 -2.32 2.34
N LEU A 165 8.65 -2.26 1.40
CA LEU A 165 8.77 -3.25 0.32
C LEU A 165 8.98 -4.67 0.86
N LEU A 166 9.89 -4.85 1.83
CA LEU A 166 10.14 -6.15 2.45
C LEU A 166 8.91 -6.65 3.22
N LEU A 167 8.16 -5.76 3.89
CA LEU A 167 6.89 -6.13 4.52
C LEU A 167 5.84 -6.57 3.48
N HIS A 168 5.75 -5.86 2.36
CA HIS A 168 4.87 -6.24 1.26
C HIS A 168 5.20 -7.64 0.73
N LEU A 169 6.49 -7.92 0.48
CA LEU A 169 6.97 -9.24 0.05
C LEU A 169 6.65 -10.32 1.09
N LEU A 170 6.94 -10.08 2.37
CA LEU A 170 6.63 -11.00 3.46
C LEU A 170 5.13 -11.35 3.50
N CYS A 171 4.26 -10.34 3.39
CA CYS A 171 2.82 -10.55 3.42
C CYS A 171 2.32 -11.32 2.19
N THR A 172 2.83 -11.01 1.00
CA THR A 172 2.54 -11.76 -0.23
C THR A 172 2.96 -13.22 -0.11
N THR A 173 4.13 -13.49 0.46
CA THR A 173 4.60 -14.86 0.71
C THR A 173 3.72 -15.58 1.74
N LEU A 174 3.27 -14.91 2.81
CA LEU A 174 2.34 -15.52 3.78
C LEU A 174 0.97 -15.86 3.16
N VAL A 175 0.47 -15.01 2.26
CA VAL A 175 -0.76 -15.27 1.49
C VAL A 175 -0.59 -16.48 0.59
N SER A 176 0.49 -16.53 -0.20
CA SER A 176 0.83 -17.68 -1.06
C SER A 176 0.99 -18.97 -0.25
N ALA A 177 1.63 -18.88 0.92
CA ALA A 177 1.82 -19.99 1.84
C ALA A 177 0.55 -20.41 2.59
N GLN A 178 -0.55 -19.65 2.49
CA GLN A 178 -1.76 -19.83 3.30
C GLN A 178 -1.47 -19.90 4.82
N SER A 179 -0.58 -19.04 5.29
CA SER A 179 -0.18 -18.97 6.70
C SER A 179 -1.04 -17.98 7.49
N ASP A 180 -1.45 -18.38 8.69
CA ASP A 180 -2.15 -17.51 9.66
C ASP A 180 -1.22 -16.97 10.76
N MET A 181 0.09 -16.95 10.49
CA MET A 181 1.13 -16.54 11.44
C MET A 181 0.89 -15.14 12.02
N LEU A 182 0.45 -14.17 11.21
CA LEU A 182 0.14 -12.80 11.67
C LEU A 182 -0.98 -12.78 12.73
N ARG A 183 -2.01 -13.62 12.56
CA ARG A 183 -3.11 -13.78 13.53
C ARG A 183 -2.60 -14.40 14.83
N ARG A 184 -1.78 -15.45 14.74
CA ARG A 184 -1.27 -16.19 15.92
C ARG A 184 -0.28 -15.39 16.75
N THR A 185 0.55 -14.57 16.11
CA THR A 185 1.62 -13.82 16.79
C THR A 185 1.18 -12.46 17.31
N GLY A 186 0.03 -11.93 16.86
CA GLY A 186 -0.45 -10.60 17.21
C GLY A 186 0.41 -9.46 16.64
N LEU A 187 1.30 -9.75 15.68
CA LEU A 187 2.23 -8.77 15.12
C LEU A 187 1.58 -7.80 14.13
N THR A 188 0.34 -8.05 13.70
CA THR A 188 -0.40 -7.11 12.85
C THR A 188 -0.46 -5.72 13.46
N ASP A 189 -0.76 -5.58 14.75
CA ASP A 189 -0.85 -4.27 15.39
C ASP A 189 0.50 -3.55 15.37
N VAL A 190 1.60 -4.29 15.59
CA VAL A 190 2.96 -3.73 15.62
C VAL A 190 3.34 -3.17 14.25
N PHE A 191 3.11 -3.92 13.18
CA PHE A 191 3.35 -3.43 11.82
C PHE A 191 2.42 -2.28 11.44
N VAL A 192 1.15 -2.37 11.83
CA VAL A 192 0.17 -1.30 11.58
C VAL A 192 0.57 -0.01 12.30
N ASP A 193 1.08 -0.08 13.53
CA ASP A 193 1.53 1.09 14.27
C ASP A 193 2.82 1.67 13.67
N ALA A 194 3.79 0.83 13.29
CA ALA A 194 5.01 1.27 12.59
C ALA A 194 4.67 2.00 11.27
N LEU A 195 3.82 1.40 10.41
CA LEU A 195 3.41 2.01 9.14
C LEU A 195 2.67 3.35 9.31
N LYS A 196 1.82 3.47 10.33
CA LYS A 196 1.07 4.73 10.58
C LYS A 196 1.97 5.92 10.84
N THR A 197 3.10 5.72 11.51
CA THR A 197 4.03 6.82 11.81
C THR A 197 4.56 7.50 10.55
N ASN A 198 4.44 6.83 9.40
CA ASN A 198 4.95 7.27 8.12
C ASN A 198 3.85 7.82 7.17
N PHE A 199 2.57 7.81 7.55
CA PHE A 199 1.47 8.31 6.70
C PHE A 199 1.58 9.80 6.34
N LEU A 200 2.14 10.60 7.27
CA LEU A 200 2.25 12.05 7.16
C LEU A 200 3.67 12.51 6.77
N LEU A 201 4.47 11.63 6.16
CA LEU A 201 5.70 12.03 5.48
C LEU A 201 5.32 12.78 4.19
N LEU A 202 5.08 14.08 4.35
CA LEU A 202 4.56 14.97 3.32
C LEU A 202 5.35 16.29 3.32
N PRO A 203 5.35 17.03 2.19
CA PRO A 203 5.76 18.43 2.16
C PRO A 203 4.94 19.30 3.12
N THR A 204 5.49 20.37 3.70
CA THR A 204 6.83 20.99 3.54
C THR A 204 7.93 20.35 4.40
N LEU A 205 7.57 19.40 5.28
CA LEU A 205 8.48 18.79 6.26
C LEU A 205 9.38 17.70 5.67
N THR A 206 8.88 16.98 4.67
CA THR A 206 9.62 15.94 3.94
C THR A 206 9.67 16.33 2.47
N PRO A 207 10.84 16.28 1.79
CA PRO A 207 10.93 16.54 0.36
C PRO A 207 9.94 15.70 -0.45
N GLU A 208 9.49 16.23 -1.58
CA GLU A 208 8.51 15.55 -2.44
C GLU A 208 8.99 14.16 -2.87
N GLU A 209 10.25 14.06 -3.31
CA GLU A 209 10.85 12.81 -3.78
C GLU A 209 10.90 11.75 -2.66
N ASP A 210 11.35 12.14 -1.47
CA ASP A 210 11.41 11.27 -0.30
C ASP A 210 10.01 10.82 0.16
N SER A 211 9.04 11.73 0.12
CA SER A 211 7.65 11.44 0.44
C SER A 211 7.10 10.38 -0.52
N LEU A 212 7.29 10.58 -1.83
CA LEU A 212 6.85 9.62 -2.84
C LEU A 212 7.58 8.28 -2.74
N LEU A 213 8.89 8.30 -2.47
CA LEU A 213 9.71 7.10 -2.29
C LEU A 213 9.15 6.19 -1.19
N VAL A 214 8.78 6.74 -0.04
CA VAL A 214 8.21 5.97 1.07
C VAL A 214 6.74 5.62 0.81
N LEU A 215 5.91 6.58 0.41
CA LEU A 215 4.47 6.36 0.27
C LEU A 215 4.14 5.33 -0.81
N ARG A 216 4.91 5.27 -1.91
CA ARG A 216 4.74 4.27 -2.98
C ARG A 216 4.82 2.83 -2.47
N GLU A 217 5.71 2.56 -1.52
CA GLU A 217 5.88 1.22 -0.93
C GLU A 217 4.96 1.00 0.28
N LEU A 218 4.66 2.07 1.03
CA LEU A 218 3.88 2.02 2.25
C LEU A 218 2.43 1.54 2.02
N TYR A 219 1.71 2.14 1.06
CA TYR A 219 0.30 1.80 0.83
C TYR A 219 0.10 0.34 0.37
N PRO A 220 0.87 -0.18 -0.62
CA PRO A 220 0.85 -1.60 -0.96
C PRO A 220 1.24 -2.52 0.20
N ALA A 221 2.22 -2.15 1.03
CA ALA A 221 2.61 -2.93 2.20
C ALA A 221 1.47 -3.02 3.24
N TYR A 222 0.80 -1.90 3.51
CA TYR A 222 -0.34 -1.88 4.43
C TYR A 222 -1.49 -2.76 3.93
N LEU A 223 -1.82 -2.66 2.63
CA LEU A 223 -2.88 -3.47 2.04
C LEU A 223 -2.53 -4.97 2.06
N ALA A 224 -1.29 -5.33 1.71
CA ALA A 224 -0.83 -6.71 1.79
C ALA A 224 -0.86 -7.26 3.21
N LEU A 225 -0.54 -6.45 4.22
CA LEU A 225 -0.64 -6.83 5.64
C LEU A 225 -2.09 -7.13 6.05
N VAL A 226 -3.05 -6.31 5.60
CA VAL A 226 -4.47 -6.55 5.84
C VAL A 226 -4.91 -7.85 5.15
N ASP A 227 -4.55 -8.02 3.88
CA ASP A 227 -4.91 -9.21 3.11
C ASP A 227 -4.32 -10.49 3.75
N ALA A 228 -3.05 -10.47 4.16
CA ALA A 228 -2.39 -11.57 4.86
C ALA A 228 -3.00 -11.89 6.23
N ARG A 229 -3.42 -10.87 7.00
CA ARG A 229 -4.07 -11.09 8.31
C ARG A 229 -5.46 -11.71 8.18
N PHE A 230 -6.19 -11.41 7.11
CA PHE A 230 -7.58 -11.79 6.92
C PHE A 230 -7.80 -12.74 5.73
N LEU A 231 -6.77 -13.52 5.36
CA LEU A 231 -6.82 -14.45 4.24
C LEU A 231 -8.02 -15.41 4.30
N LYS A 232 -8.26 -16.05 5.45
CA LYS A 232 -9.38 -16.98 5.64
C LYS A 232 -10.74 -16.28 5.45
N LEU A 233 -10.84 -15.01 5.86
CA LEU A 233 -12.02 -14.18 5.63
C LEU A 233 -12.23 -13.91 4.13
N GLN A 234 -11.17 -13.56 3.41
CA GLN A 234 -11.25 -13.32 1.96
C GLN A 234 -11.69 -14.55 1.18
N VAL A 235 -11.14 -15.72 1.51
CA VAL A 235 -11.53 -17.00 0.87
C VAL A 235 -13.01 -17.28 1.10
N ALA A 236 -13.49 -17.18 2.34
CA ALA A 236 -14.91 -17.43 2.63
C ALA A 236 -15.84 -16.40 1.97
N MET A 237 -15.43 -15.13 1.89
CA MET A 237 -16.18 -14.10 1.17
C MET A 237 -16.28 -14.41 -0.34
N ALA A 238 -15.20 -14.90 -0.95
CA ALA A 238 -15.19 -15.30 -2.34
C ALA A 238 -16.04 -16.55 -2.61
N GLU A 239 -16.13 -17.45 -1.63
CA GLU A 239 -16.99 -18.65 -1.67
C GLU A 239 -18.48 -18.34 -1.37
N GLY A 240 -18.83 -17.06 -1.14
CA GLY A 240 -20.21 -16.65 -0.87
C GLY A 240 -20.74 -17.08 0.49
N VAL A 241 -19.86 -17.33 1.46
CA VAL A 241 -20.27 -17.69 2.84
C VAL A 241 -20.93 -16.49 3.51
N ASP A 242 -22.16 -16.68 3.98
CA ASP A 242 -22.89 -15.63 4.72
C ASP A 242 -22.19 -15.34 6.06
N ILE A 243 -21.57 -14.17 6.15
CA ILE A 243 -20.85 -13.68 7.33
C ILE A 243 -21.84 -13.29 8.45
N SER A 244 -23.10 -12.96 8.09
CA SER A 244 -24.14 -12.50 9.01
C SER A 244 -24.82 -13.66 9.75
N THR A 245 -24.94 -14.82 9.10
CA THR A 245 -25.46 -16.05 9.72
C THR A 245 -24.31 -17.02 9.97
N GLY A 246 -23.69 -16.91 11.14
CA GLY A 246 -22.72 -17.90 11.66
C GLY A 246 -23.34 -19.26 11.97
N LYS A 247 -24.03 -19.89 11.02
CA LYS A 247 -24.54 -21.26 11.11
C LYS A 247 -24.38 -21.99 9.78
N LYS A 248 -23.33 -22.80 9.69
CA LYS A 248 -23.45 -24.18 9.21
C LYS A 248 -22.97 -25.12 10.31
N THR A 249 -23.74 -26.20 10.43
CA THR A 249 -23.68 -27.31 11.36
C THR A 249 -22.37 -28.09 11.24
N ASP A 250 -21.86 -28.53 12.39
CA ASP A 250 -20.86 -29.58 12.57
C ASP A 250 -19.40 -29.29 12.17
N ALA A 251 -18.79 -28.29 12.82
CA ALA A 251 -17.38 -28.32 13.28
C ALA A 251 -17.10 -27.06 14.10
N GLY A 252 -16.43 -27.19 15.25
CA GLY A 252 -16.33 -26.18 16.33
C GLY A 252 -15.49 -24.92 16.05
N ALA A 253 -15.73 -24.21 14.95
CA ALA A 253 -14.98 -22.99 14.56
C ALA A 253 -15.88 -21.79 14.18
N THR A 254 -17.06 -21.67 14.78
CA THR A 254 -18.14 -20.78 14.30
C THR A 254 -18.08 -19.31 14.75
N TRP A 255 -17.09 -18.86 15.53
CA TRP A 255 -17.26 -17.62 16.34
C TRP A 255 -16.30 -16.44 16.07
N ALA A 256 -15.34 -16.51 15.14
CA ALA A 256 -14.36 -15.42 14.93
C ALA A 256 -14.50 -14.60 13.63
N MET A 257 -15.41 -14.97 12.72
CA MET A 257 -15.46 -14.38 11.38
C MET A 257 -16.04 -12.97 11.35
N GLY A 258 -17.10 -12.73 12.14
CA GLY A 258 -17.69 -11.40 12.30
C GLY A 258 -16.72 -10.42 12.96
N GLU A 259 -15.98 -10.86 13.98
CA GLU A 259 -14.94 -10.05 14.62
C GLU A 259 -13.79 -9.73 13.66
N ASP A 260 -13.30 -10.74 12.92
CA ASP A 260 -12.25 -10.54 11.91
C ASP A 260 -12.75 -9.61 10.77
N PHE A 261 -14.04 -9.66 10.40
CA PHE A 261 -14.65 -8.71 9.44
C PHE A 261 -14.62 -7.27 9.96
N VAL A 262 -15.11 -7.04 11.18
CA VAL A 262 -15.09 -5.71 11.81
C VAL A 262 -13.66 -5.20 11.98
N ALA A 263 -12.72 -6.07 12.38
CA ALA A 263 -11.31 -5.72 12.51
C ALA A 263 -10.69 -5.35 11.15
N ARG A 264 -11.00 -6.09 10.08
CA ARG A 264 -10.56 -5.79 8.71
C ARG A 264 -11.11 -4.45 8.25
N GLU A 265 -12.40 -4.21 8.43
CA GLU A 265 -13.04 -2.93 8.10
C GLU A 265 -12.39 -1.78 8.87
N ALA A 266 -12.09 -1.96 10.15
CA ALA A 266 -11.43 -0.96 10.99
C ALA A 266 -10.03 -0.61 10.50
N LEU A 267 -9.21 -1.59 10.08
CA LEU A 267 -7.88 -1.32 9.52
C LEU A 267 -7.96 -0.57 8.19
N LEU A 268 -8.86 -0.96 7.28
CA LEU A 268 -9.06 -0.27 6.00
C LEU A 268 -9.59 1.16 6.20
N THR A 269 -10.53 1.33 7.13
CA THR A 269 -11.05 2.65 7.53
C THR A 269 -9.93 3.52 8.09
N LYS A 270 -9.00 2.93 8.85
CA LYS A 270 -7.86 3.65 9.42
C LYS A 270 -6.90 4.09 8.34
N LEU A 271 -6.57 3.23 7.37
CA LEU A 271 -5.76 3.58 6.22
C LEU A 271 -6.39 4.72 5.41
N TYR A 272 -7.69 4.64 5.13
CA TYR A 272 -8.38 5.70 4.40
C TYR A 272 -8.41 7.01 5.18
N ARG A 273 -8.84 7.01 6.45
CA ARG A 273 -9.03 8.24 7.23
C ARG A 273 -7.72 8.90 7.65
N HIS A 274 -6.78 8.12 8.18
CA HIS A 274 -5.55 8.62 8.78
C HIS A 274 -4.34 8.56 7.84
N GLY A 275 -4.39 7.71 6.82
CA GLY A 275 -3.41 7.70 5.73
C GLY A 275 -3.84 8.66 4.64
N ILE A 276 -4.84 8.27 3.85
CA ILE A 276 -5.15 8.97 2.60
C ILE A 276 -5.80 10.35 2.85
N LEU A 277 -6.93 10.36 3.55
CA LEU A 277 -7.76 11.57 3.70
C LEU A 277 -7.09 12.63 4.57
N ALA A 278 -6.39 12.22 5.64
CA ALA A 278 -5.59 13.13 6.45
C ALA A 278 -4.49 13.76 5.60
N SER A 279 -3.71 12.97 4.85
CA SER A 279 -2.66 13.49 3.98
C SER A 279 -3.20 14.43 2.90
N LEU A 280 -4.31 14.08 2.24
CA LEU A 280 -4.99 14.98 1.29
C LEU A 280 -5.43 16.29 1.94
N SER A 281 -5.92 16.24 3.18
CA SER A 281 -6.34 17.44 3.92
C SER A 281 -5.15 18.32 4.30
N HIS A 282 -3.97 17.74 4.56
CA HIS A 282 -2.74 18.49 4.84
C HIS A 282 -2.12 19.12 3.59
N LEU A 283 -2.28 18.48 2.43
CA LEU A 283 -1.77 19.00 1.16
C LEU A 283 -2.70 20.04 0.54
N SER A 284 -3.98 20.06 0.91
CA SER A 284 -4.91 21.04 0.40
C SER A 284 -4.78 22.39 1.12
N SER A 285 -4.69 23.46 0.33
CA SER A 285 -4.66 24.84 0.83
C SER A 285 -6.05 25.34 1.24
N SER A 286 -7.13 24.66 0.85
CA SER A 286 -8.50 24.97 1.26
C SER A 286 -9.23 23.73 1.76
N THR A 287 -10.14 23.89 2.72
CA THR A 287 -10.78 22.77 3.41
C THR A 287 -11.66 21.88 2.53
N ASP A 288 -12.01 22.33 1.32
CA ASP A 288 -13.15 21.78 0.56
C ASP A 288 -12.85 21.42 -0.91
N ALA A 289 -11.59 21.46 -1.37
CA ALA A 289 -11.24 21.08 -2.74
C ALA A 289 -9.91 20.32 -2.82
N PHE A 290 -9.82 19.35 -3.74
CA PHE A 290 -8.56 18.65 -4.04
C PHE A 290 -7.67 19.38 -5.06
N SER A 291 -8.24 20.32 -5.85
CA SER A 291 -7.51 21.01 -6.92
C SER A 291 -6.49 22.03 -6.39
N ASN A 292 -6.78 22.68 -5.25
CA ASN A 292 -5.89 23.65 -4.61
C ASN A 292 -4.84 22.99 -3.70
N THR A 293 -3.94 22.22 -4.30
CA THR A 293 -2.90 21.47 -3.56
C THR A 293 -1.52 22.11 -3.62
N ILE A 294 -0.76 22.01 -2.54
CA ILE A 294 0.65 22.42 -2.49
C ILE A 294 1.58 21.45 -3.23
N CYS A 295 1.13 20.22 -3.50
CA CYS A 295 1.91 19.19 -4.19
C CYS A 295 0.99 18.29 -5.03
N ALA A 296 0.90 18.61 -6.32
CA ALA A 296 0.06 17.86 -7.26
C ALA A 296 0.49 16.38 -7.39
N PRO A 297 1.79 16.02 -7.53
CA PRO A 297 2.20 14.62 -7.69
C PRO A 297 1.78 13.71 -6.54
N ILE A 298 1.93 14.16 -5.28
CA ILE A 298 1.51 13.39 -4.10
C ILE A 298 -0.02 13.33 -4.02
N THR A 299 -0.73 14.42 -4.32
CA THR A 299 -2.20 14.46 -4.31
C THR A 299 -2.78 13.46 -5.32
N ILE A 300 -2.26 13.45 -6.55
CA ILE A 300 -2.63 12.48 -7.59
C ILE A 300 -2.34 11.06 -7.12
N PHE A 301 -1.17 10.83 -6.51
CA PHE A 301 -0.81 9.52 -5.97
C PHE A 301 -1.78 9.05 -4.87
N LEU A 302 -2.14 9.93 -3.92
CA LEU A 302 -3.06 9.63 -2.82
C LEU A 302 -4.49 9.35 -3.31
N LEU A 303 -4.98 10.12 -4.30
CA LEU A 303 -6.28 9.85 -4.92
C LEU A 303 -6.30 8.46 -5.58
N LYS A 304 -5.21 8.06 -6.24
CA LYS A 304 -5.05 6.71 -6.80
C LYS A 304 -5.02 5.59 -5.74
N GLN A 305 -4.78 5.91 -4.47
CA GLN A 305 -4.86 4.93 -3.37
C GLN A 305 -6.30 4.72 -2.85
N ILE A 306 -7.26 5.59 -3.17
CA ILE A 306 -8.65 5.43 -2.71
C ILE A 306 -9.31 4.19 -3.35
N PRO A 307 -9.25 3.96 -4.68
CA PRO A 307 -9.87 2.78 -5.30
C PRO A 307 -9.49 1.42 -4.70
N PRO A 308 -8.21 1.06 -4.51
CA PRO A 308 -7.86 -0.24 -3.94
C PRO A 308 -8.36 -0.42 -2.49
N VAL A 309 -8.53 0.66 -1.72
CA VAL A 309 -9.12 0.63 -0.38
C VAL A 309 -10.64 0.48 -0.45
N PHE A 310 -11.31 1.23 -1.33
CA PHE A 310 -12.76 1.22 -1.48
C PHE A 310 -13.28 -0.13 -2.00
N ARG A 311 -12.57 -0.76 -2.96
CA ARG A 311 -12.88 -2.14 -3.39
C ARG A 311 -12.81 -3.14 -2.26
N ARG A 312 -11.85 -2.97 -1.32
CA ARG A 312 -11.73 -3.83 -0.15
C ARG A 312 -12.80 -3.56 0.91
N LEU A 313 -13.24 -2.31 1.07
CA LEU A 313 -14.34 -1.93 1.97
C LEU A 313 -15.72 -2.34 1.42
N GLY A 314 -15.87 -2.38 0.09
CA GLY A 314 -17.16 -2.61 -0.55
C GLY A 314 -18.18 -1.55 -0.16
N ILE A 315 -19.41 -1.99 0.11
CA ILE A 315 -20.52 -1.12 0.54
C ILE A 315 -20.21 -0.33 1.82
N HIS A 316 -19.27 -0.77 2.66
CA HIS A 316 -18.88 -0.05 3.88
C HIS A 316 -18.18 1.28 3.60
N ALA A 317 -17.75 1.53 2.35
CA ALA A 317 -17.22 2.82 1.93
C ALA A 317 -18.27 3.95 1.95
N VAL A 318 -19.57 3.63 2.00
CA VAL A 318 -20.67 4.63 2.02
C VAL A 318 -20.53 5.68 3.12
N LYS A 319 -19.94 5.31 4.26
CA LYS A 319 -19.70 6.21 5.40
C LYS A 319 -18.70 7.33 5.13
N HIS A 320 -18.02 7.29 3.97
CA HIS A 320 -17.04 8.29 3.55
C HIS A 320 -17.56 9.24 2.46
N LEU A 321 -18.65 8.87 1.78
CA LEU A 321 -19.17 9.61 0.62
C LEU A 321 -19.55 11.05 0.94
N GLN A 322 -20.11 11.28 2.13
CA GLN A 322 -20.58 12.62 2.53
C GLN A 322 -19.47 13.68 2.51
N LYS A 323 -18.23 13.30 2.83
CA LYS A 323 -17.09 14.21 2.75
C LYS A 323 -16.39 14.11 1.40
N LEU A 324 -16.23 12.89 0.87
CA LEU A 324 -15.47 12.65 -0.36
C LEU A 324 -16.12 13.26 -1.60
N LEU A 325 -17.41 13.03 -1.83
CA LEU A 325 -18.06 13.39 -3.08
C LEU A 325 -18.16 14.90 -3.31
N PRO A 326 -18.49 15.74 -2.31
CA PRO A 326 -18.43 17.18 -2.49
C PRO A 326 -17.03 17.66 -2.90
N MET A 327 -15.96 17.13 -2.28
CA MET A 327 -14.58 17.50 -2.61
C MET A 327 -14.19 17.08 -4.02
N THR A 328 -14.55 15.86 -4.43
CA THR A 328 -14.31 15.36 -5.79
C THR A 328 -15.07 16.17 -6.82
N ARG A 329 -16.34 16.50 -6.56
CA ARG A 329 -17.15 17.36 -7.42
C ARG A 329 -16.51 18.73 -7.58
N MET A 330 -16.17 19.40 -6.48
CA MET A 330 -15.57 20.74 -6.54
C MET A 330 -14.26 20.75 -7.34
N ALA A 331 -13.43 19.72 -7.20
CA ALA A 331 -12.18 19.61 -7.96
C ALA A 331 -12.40 19.35 -9.46
N LEU A 332 -13.42 18.57 -9.84
CA LEU A 332 -13.76 18.33 -11.26
C LEU A 332 -14.45 19.53 -11.93
N MET A 333 -15.14 20.35 -11.15
CA MET A 333 -15.76 21.59 -11.61
C MET A 333 -14.76 22.75 -11.73
N ASP A 334 -13.50 22.57 -11.29
CA ASP A 334 -12.47 23.59 -11.39
C ASP A 334 -12.13 23.83 -12.88
N PRO A 335 -12.29 25.06 -13.41
CA PRO A 335 -11.98 25.36 -14.81
C PRO A 335 -10.51 25.06 -15.19
N PHE A 336 -9.61 24.99 -14.21
CA PHE A 336 -8.19 24.71 -14.43
C PHE A 336 -7.79 23.25 -14.15
N VAL A 337 -8.75 22.35 -13.90
CA VAL A 337 -8.44 20.93 -13.61
C VAL A 337 -7.61 20.27 -14.71
N LEU A 338 -7.74 20.73 -15.96
CA LEU A 338 -7.01 20.20 -17.12
C LEU A 338 -5.57 20.70 -17.23
N ALA A 339 -5.13 21.64 -16.39
CA ALA A 339 -3.71 21.96 -16.23
C ALA A 339 -2.92 20.75 -15.68
N ALA A 340 -3.60 19.83 -14.97
CA ALA A 340 -3.06 18.55 -14.52
C ALA A 340 -4.04 17.41 -14.86
N PRO A 341 -4.09 16.93 -16.12
CA PRO A 341 -5.05 15.92 -16.56
C PRO A 341 -5.00 14.62 -15.74
N GLU A 342 -3.83 14.24 -15.19
CA GLU A 342 -3.73 13.06 -14.33
C GLU A 342 -4.52 13.20 -13.02
N MET A 343 -4.75 14.44 -12.55
CA MET A 343 -5.61 14.73 -11.40
C MET A 343 -7.08 14.49 -11.74
N ALA A 344 -7.55 14.99 -12.89
CA ALA A 344 -8.91 14.71 -13.38
C ALA A 344 -9.14 13.21 -13.52
N LEU A 345 -8.20 12.48 -14.13
CA LEU A 345 -8.28 11.01 -14.26
C LEU A 345 -8.30 10.30 -12.91
N ALA A 346 -7.49 10.75 -11.94
CA ALA A 346 -7.49 10.18 -10.60
C ALA A 346 -8.83 10.41 -9.88
N LEU A 347 -9.42 11.61 -9.99
CA LEU A 347 -10.73 11.95 -9.44
C LEU A 347 -11.85 11.13 -10.08
N LEU A 348 -11.84 10.98 -11.41
CA LEU A 348 -12.79 10.14 -12.13
C LEU A 348 -12.66 8.67 -11.73
N GLY A 349 -11.45 8.15 -11.53
CA GLY A 349 -11.21 6.81 -10.99
C GLY A 349 -11.75 6.62 -9.56
N VAL A 350 -11.78 7.69 -8.75
CA VAL A 350 -12.46 7.68 -7.44
C VAL A 350 -13.98 7.63 -7.60
N LEU A 351 -14.56 8.36 -8.56
CA LEU A 351 -15.99 8.27 -8.85
C LEU A 351 -16.37 6.88 -9.38
N GLU A 352 -15.56 6.31 -10.27
CA GLU A 352 -15.75 4.97 -10.83
C GLU A 352 -15.90 3.92 -9.73
N VAL A 353 -14.93 3.84 -8.80
CA VAL A 353 -14.99 2.88 -7.70
C VAL A 353 -16.17 3.15 -6.74
N VAL A 354 -16.57 4.42 -6.55
CA VAL A 354 -17.73 4.75 -5.72
C VAL A 354 -19.00 4.21 -6.37
N VAL A 355 -19.19 4.39 -7.66
CA VAL A 355 -20.34 3.85 -8.39
C VAL A 355 -20.30 2.31 -8.37
N GLU A 356 -19.11 1.71 -8.57
CA GLU A 356 -18.88 0.26 -8.53
C GLU A 356 -19.34 -0.35 -7.19
N VAL A 357 -18.84 0.16 -6.05
CA VAL A 357 -18.99 -0.53 -4.75
C VAL A 357 -20.11 0.02 -3.88
N CYS A 358 -20.63 1.21 -4.18
CA CYS A 358 -21.69 1.88 -3.41
C CYS A 358 -22.97 2.11 -4.23
N ALA A 359 -23.17 1.40 -5.35
CA ALA A 359 -24.29 1.58 -6.27
C ALA A 359 -25.67 1.83 -5.60
N PRO A 360 -26.12 1.04 -4.59
CA PRO A 360 -27.41 1.29 -3.95
C PRO A 360 -27.50 2.67 -3.30
N ARG A 361 -26.45 3.06 -2.57
CA ARG A 361 -26.42 4.37 -1.90
C ARG A 361 -26.19 5.52 -2.89
N VAL A 362 -25.52 5.26 -4.01
CA VAL A 362 -25.38 6.22 -5.11
C VAL A 362 -26.74 6.51 -5.73
N LYS A 363 -27.52 5.47 -6.05
CA LYS A 363 -28.88 5.59 -6.58
C LYS A 363 -29.77 6.43 -5.67
N ASP A 364 -29.73 6.16 -4.36
CA ASP A 364 -30.67 6.81 -3.43
C ASP A 364 -30.38 8.30 -3.20
N LYS A 365 -29.12 8.76 -3.32
CA LYS A 365 -28.73 10.09 -2.85
C LYS A 365 -27.63 10.79 -3.63
N TRP A 366 -26.66 10.07 -4.17
CA TRP A 366 -25.39 10.70 -4.60
C TRP A 366 -25.20 10.81 -6.10
N TRP A 367 -26.04 10.18 -6.92
CA TRP A 367 -25.88 10.19 -8.38
C TRP A 367 -25.79 11.60 -8.97
N GLY A 368 -26.59 12.56 -8.46
CA GLY A 368 -26.59 13.93 -8.97
C GLY A 368 -25.28 14.68 -8.69
N GLU A 369 -24.63 14.41 -7.56
CA GLU A 369 -23.32 15.00 -7.22
C GLU A 369 -22.22 14.48 -8.16
N ILE A 370 -22.27 13.18 -8.48
CA ILE A 370 -21.33 12.54 -9.40
C ILE A 370 -21.55 13.06 -10.82
N LEU A 371 -22.81 13.08 -11.29
CA LEU A 371 -23.16 13.55 -12.63
C LEU A 371 -22.75 15.02 -12.85
N ARG A 372 -23.01 15.91 -11.88
CA ARG A 372 -22.59 17.32 -11.96
C ARG A 372 -21.09 17.47 -12.13
N GLY A 373 -20.29 16.70 -11.39
CA GLY A 373 -18.83 16.71 -11.53
C GLY A 373 -18.38 16.23 -12.91
N CYS A 374 -18.99 15.15 -13.43
CA CYS A 374 -18.67 14.65 -14.77
C CYS A 374 -19.06 15.61 -15.89
N VAL A 375 -20.24 16.23 -15.81
CA VAL A 375 -20.73 17.21 -16.79
C VAL A 375 -19.80 18.43 -16.80
N ALA A 376 -19.50 19.03 -15.65
CA ALA A 376 -18.61 20.19 -15.60
C ALA A 376 -17.19 19.87 -16.11
N CYS A 377 -16.64 18.71 -15.74
CA CYS A 377 -15.35 18.26 -16.26
C CYS A 377 -15.38 18.09 -17.79
N TRP A 378 -16.50 17.62 -18.34
CA TRP A 378 -16.68 17.50 -19.79
C TRP A 378 -16.73 18.87 -20.47
N CYS A 379 -17.47 19.84 -19.92
CA CYS A 379 -17.49 21.21 -20.44
C CYS A 379 -16.09 21.84 -20.44
N ASN A 380 -15.33 21.69 -19.35
CA ASN A 380 -13.93 22.15 -19.30
C ASN A 380 -13.08 21.51 -20.42
N CYS A 381 -13.33 20.23 -20.76
CA CYS A 381 -12.64 19.55 -21.87
C CYS A 381 -13.02 20.09 -23.26
N LEU A 382 -14.26 20.55 -23.43
CA LEU A 382 -14.71 21.19 -24.66
C LEU A 382 -14.03 22.55 -24.82
N ASP A 383 -13.98 23.34 -23.75
CA ASP A 383 -13.32 24.66 -23.74
C ASP A 383 -11.82 24.55 -24.06
N GLU A 384 -11.11 23.59 -23.45
CA GLU A 384 -9.66 23.40 -23.66
C GLU A 384 -9.31 22.89 -25.07
N ARG A 385 -10.26 22.29 -25.80
CA ARG A 385 -10.01 21.77 -27.16
C ARG A 385 -9.77 22.87 -28.18
N GLU A 386 -10.26 24.08 -27.95
CA GLU A 386 -10.09 25.21 -28.85
C GLU A 386 -8.63 25.72 -28.79
N GLY A 387 -7.79 25.26 -29.73
CA GLY A 387 -6.39 25.69 -29.84
C GLY A 387 -5.37 24.83 -29.09
N ALA A 388 -5.77 23.65 -28.61
CA ALA A 388 -4.87 22.71 -27.92
C ALA A 388 -3.76 22.14 -28.82
N SER A 389 -2.58 21.97 -28.23
CA SER A 389 -1.49 21.13 -28.79
C SER A 389 -1.93 19.67 -28.90
N GLU A 390 -1.32 18.90 -29.80
CA GLU A 390 -1.59 17.45 -29.97
C GLU A 390 -1.48 16.67 -28.65
N LYS A 391 -0.51 17.03 -27.80
CA LYS A 391 -0.33 16.40 -26.47
C LYS A 391 -1.50 16.70 -25.54
N THR A 392 -1.93 17.95 -25.48
CA THR A 392 -3.08 18.40 -24.68
C THR A 392 -4.37 17.75 -25.18
N ALA A 393 -4.58 17.72 -26.50
CA ALA A 393 -5.75 17.08 -27.10
C ALA A 393 -5.85 15.59 -26.76
N LYS A 394 -4.73 14.85 -26.73
CA LYS A 394 -4.69 13.44 -26.30
C LYS A 394 -5.08 13.29 -24.83
N ALA A 395 -4.48 14.08 -23.94
CA ALA A 395 -4.79 14.03 -22.50
C ALA A 395 -6.25 14.40 -22.22
N THR A 396 -6.77 15.46 -22.85
CA THR A 396 -8.18 15.86 -22.75
C THR A 396 -9.11 14.77 -23.24
N HIS A 397 -8.79 14.10 -24.36
CA HIS A 397 -9.58 12.98 -24.85
C HIS A 397 -9.62 11.79 -23.87
N GLU A 398 -8.52 11.50 -23.17
CA GLU A 398 -8.50 10.46 -22.12
C GLU A 398 -9.42 10.83 -20.95
N VAL A 399 -9.42 12.09 -20.52
CA VAL A 399 -10.32 12.61 -19.47
C VAL A 399 -11.78 12.48 -19.91
N MET A 400 -12.11 12.92 -21.13
CA MET A 400 -13.45 12.79 -21.71
C MET A 400 -13.92 11.33 -21.74
N LYS A 401 -13.05 10.41 -22.19
CA LYS A 401 -13.34 8.96 -22.21
C LYS A 401 -13.63 8.43 -20.80
N SER A 402 -12.84 8.84 -19.80
CA SER A 402 -13.04 8.42 -18.41
C SER A 402 -14.34 8.98 -17.83
N ALA A 403 -14.67 10.25 -18.07
CA ALA A 403 -15.91 10.88 -17.64
C ALA A 403 -17.13 10.18 -18.24
N LYS A 404 -17.09 9.87 -19.54
CA LYS A 404 -18.10 9.07 -20.24
C LYS A 404 -18.26 7.68 -19.62
N GLY A 405 -17.15 7.03 -19.23
CA GLY A 405 -17.17 5.75 -18.51
C GLY A 405 -17.95 5.81 -17.19
N VAL A 406 -17.69 6.81 -16.35
CA VAL A 406 -18.39 7.02 -15.08
C VAL A 406 -19.89 7.28 -15.31
N VAL A 407 -20.22 8.11 -16.30
CA VAL A 407 -21.61 8.42 -16.67
C VAL A 407 -22.38 7.17 -17.13
N LYS A 408 -21.76 6.30 -17.92
CA LYS A 408 -22.36 5.01 -18.31
C LYS A 408 -22.61 4.09 -17.11
N MET A 409 -21.71 4.07 -16.13
CA MET A 409 -21.95 3.32 -14.89
C MET A 409 -23.14 3.89 -14.11
N LEU A 410 -23.27 5.22 -14.04
CA LEU A 410 -24.43 5.86 -13.40
C LEU A 410 -25.75 5.53 -14.11
N GLN A 411 -25.77 5.51 -15.44
CA GLN A 411 -26.93 5.07 -16.22
C GLN A 411 -27.38 3.66 -15.82
N GLY A 412 -26.44 2.73 -15.66
CA GLY A 412 -26.71 1.38 -15.19
C GLY A 412 -27.33 1.32 -13.79
N VAL A 413 -26.98 2.27 -12.91
CA VAL A 413 -27.47 2.34 -11.53
C VAL A 413 -28.88 2.96 -11.42
N LEU A 414 -29.17 4.03 -12.17
CA LEU A 414 -30.46 4.73 -12.12
C LEU A 414 -31.59 3.99 -12.85
N GLY A 415 -31.23 3.21 -13.88
CA GLY A 415 -32.22 2.55 -14.73
C GLY A 415 -32.74 3.46 -15.83
N ARG A 416 -33.34 2.85 -16.86
CA ARG A 416 -33.60 3.51 -18.15
C ARG A 416 -34.53 4.73 -18.04
N GLU A 417 -35.64 4.61 -17.30
CA GLU A 417 -36.67 5.65 -17.28
C GLU A 417 -36.20 6.95 -16.62
N GLU A 418 -35.62 6.85 -15.41
CA GLU A 418 -35.06 8.00 -14.70
C GLU A 418 -33.90 8.64 -15.49
N TRP A 419 -33.06 7.81 -16.12
CA TRP A 419 -31.94 8.26 -16.93
C TRP A 419 -32.36 9.09 -18.16
N GLU A 420 -33.32 8.61 -18.95
CA GLU A 420 -33.77 9.32 -20.15
C GLU A 420 -34.37 10.70 -19.80
N GLY A 421 -35.10 10.79 -18.68
CA GLY A 421 -35.63 12.07 -18.19
C GLY A 421 -34.55 13.07 -17.78
N VAL A 422 -33.46 12.61 -17.17
CA VAL A 422 -32.31 13.46 -16.79
C VAL A 422 -31.51 13.87 -18.03
N LYS A 423 -31.21 12.91 -18.92
CA LYS A 423 -30.48 13.13 -20.17
C LYS A 423 -31.19 14.15 -21.05
N GLY A 424 -32.50 14.03 -21.23
CA GLY A 424 -33.30 14.96 -22.03
C GLY A 424 -33.16 16.41 -21.55
N LYS A 425 -33.31 16.65 -20.24
CA LYS A 425 -33.19 17.99 -19.65
C LYS A 425 -31.81 18.60 -19.84
N LEU A 426 -30.74 17.83 -19.64
CA LEU A 426 -29.37 18.33 -19.81
C LEU A 426 -29.05 18.65 -21.26
N LEU A 427 -29.53 17.85 -22.22
CA LEU A 427 -29.32 18.10 -23.65
C LEU A 427 -30.17 19.27 -24.19
N GLU A 428 -31.30 19.57 -23.55
CA GLU A 428 -32.08 20.77 -23.83
C GLU A 428 -31.34 22.04 -23.38
N GLU A 429 -30.66 22.00 -22.24
CA GLU A 429 -29.86 23.12 -21.71
C GLU A 429 -28.53 23.29 -22.44
N GLU A 430 -27.80 22.21 -22.71
CA GLU A 430 -26.46 22.24 -23.29
C GLU A 430 -26.25 21.10 -24.31
N LYS A 431 -26.34 21.46 -25.60
CA LYS A 431 -26.28 20.50 -26.71
C LYS A 431 -24.92 19.82 -26.87
N ASP A 432 -23.84 20.48 -26.45
CA ASP A 432 -22.48 19.98 -26.58
C ASP A 432 -22.18 18.80 -25.63
N LEU A 433 -23.09 18.50 -24.70
CA LEU A 433 -23.07 17.31 -23.86
C LEU A 433 -23.44 16.02 -24.63
N ASN A 434 -23.86 16.10 -25.89
CA ASN A 434 -24.27 14.92 -26.65
C ASN A 434 -23.20 13.82 -26.65
N GLY A 435 -21.93 14.17 -26.86
CA GLY A 435 -20.84 13.19 -26.86
C GLY A 435 -20.61 12.48 -25.51
N LEU A 436 -21.03 13.09 -24.39
CA LEU A 436 -20.94 12.50 -23.04
C LEU A 436 -21.99 11.38 -22.86
N PHE A 437 -23.17 11.55 -23.48
CA PHE A 437 -24.33 10.67 -23.31
C PHE A 437 -24.57 9.68 -24.46
N GLU A 438 -23.72 9.71 -25.48
CA GLU A 438 -23.72 8.74 -26.58
C GLU A 438 -23.21 7.36 -26.13
N ASP A 439 -23.57 6.31 -26.84
CA ASP A 439 -23.09 4.95 -26.56
C ASP A 439 -21.62 4.72 -26.95
#